data_AF-A0A7V2AKS5-F1
#
_entry.id   AF-A0A7V2AKS5-F1
#
_cell.length_a   1.000
_cell.length_b   1.000
_cell.length_c   1.000
_cell.angle_alpha   90.00
_cell.angle_beta   90.00
_cell.angle_gamma   90.00
#
_symmetry.space_group_name_H-M   'P 1'
#
loop_
_entity.id
_entity.type
_entity.pdbx_description
1 polymer ?
#
loop_
_entity_poly.entity_id
_entity_poly.type
_entity_poly.pdbx_seq_one_letter_code
_entity_poly.pdbx_strand_id
1 'polypeptide(L)'
;MQTLFTVEQLQNPAIRISNNILRNCVHCGFCTATCPTYVLLGDEADSPRGRIYMIKDMLEAGKPAPQKVVKHIDRCLTCLSCMTTCPSGVDYMHLVDHARVHIEKTYTRSLGDRLLRAILAIVVPNPALFRLSLWGARLGKPFRALLPGRLKGMVDMAPDHIHGPATVDKPQVFPALGEKRMRVALMTGCAQKVLRPAINEATVRLLTRHGCEVVIA
;
A
#
# COMPACT_ATOMS: atom_id res chain seq x y z
N MET A 1 5.14 2.08 24.79
CA MET A 1 6.48 1.44 24.87
C MET A 1 7.53 2.51 25.16
N GLN A 2 8.66 2.14 25.76
CA GLN A 2 9.76 3.09 25.96
C GLN A 2 10.49 3.33 24.64
N THR A 3 10.90 4.58 24.43
CA THR A 3 11.71 5.03 23.30
C THR A 3 12.93 5.81 23.81
N LEU A 4 14.04 5.76 23.06
CA LEU A 4 15.35 6.31 23.42
C LEU A 4 15.91 7.25 22.34
N PHE A 5 15.06 8.12 21.79
CA PHE A 5 15.51 9.16 20.84
C PHE A 5 16.24 10.30 21.57
N THR A 6 17.31 10.82 20.96
CA THR A 6 18.01 12.00 21.48
C THR A 6 17.20 13.28 21.25
N VAL A 7 17.54 14.35 21.99
CA VAL A 7 16.87 15.66 21.85
C VAL A 7 17.06 16.22 20.44
N GLU A 8 18.23 16.01 19.83
CA GLU A 8 18.56 16.41 18.46
C GLU A 8 17.71 15.63 17.45
N GLN A 9 17.55 14.31 17.62
CA GLN A 9 16.71 13.51 16.74
C GLN A 9 15.24 13.97 16.78
N LEU A 10 14.74 14.39 17.95
CA LEU A 10 13.37 14.88 18.13
C LEU A 10 13.10 16.27 17.52
N GLN A 11 14.15 16.99 17.09
CA GLN A 11 13.98 18.21 16.28
C GLN A 11 13.38 17.88 14.90
N ASN A 12 13.66 16.69 14.35
CA ASN A 12 13.04 16.23 13.12
C ASN A 12 11.54 15.91 13.34
N PRO A 13 10.60 16.59 12.65
CA PRO A 13 9.17 16.36 12.82
C PRO A 13 8.74 14.91 12.59
N ALA A 14 9.33 14.20 11.62
CA ALA A 14 8.97 12.83 11.30
C ALA A 14 9.37 11.85 12.42
N ILE A 15 10.54 12.07 13.04
CA ILE A 15 11.00 11.30 14.20
C ILE A 15 10.12 11.60 15.41
N ARG A 16 9.77 12.87 15.66
CA ARG A 16 8.87 13.25 16.75
C ARG A 16 7.49 12.60 16.62
N ILE A 17 6.91 12.60 15.43
CA ILE A 17 5.63 11.91 15.14
C ILE A 17 5.77 10.41 15.41
N SER A 18 6.83 9.79 14.88
CA SER A 18 7.05 8.35 15.09
C SER A 18 7.26 7.99 16.55
N ASN A 19 8.00 8.81 17.29
CA ASN A 19 8.19 8.66 18.74
C ASN A 19 6.85 8.65 19.48
N ASN A 20 5.95 9.58 19.17
CA ASN A 20 4.61 9.61 19.78
C ASN A 20 3.81 8.35 19.44
N ILE A 21 3.82 7.92 18.18
CA ILE A 21 3.11 6.70 17.73
C ILE A 21 3.67 5.46 18.44
N LEU A 22 4.99 5.31 18.50
CA LEU A 22 5.66 4.18 19.14
C LEU A 22 5.25 4.09 20.62
N ARG A 23 5.24 5.23 21.33
CA ARG A 23 4.91 5.27 22.76
C ARG A 23 3.49 4.79 23.07
N ASN A 24 2.55 4.87 22.12
CA ASN A 24 1.18 4.34 22.28
C ASN A 24 1.13 2.80 22.31
N CYS A 25 2.11 2.10 21.74
CA CYS A 25 2.09 0.64 21.73
C CYS A 25 2.27 0.05 23.14
N VAL A 26 1.33 -0.78 23.59
CA VAL A 26 1.36 -1.46 24.91
C VAL A 26 1.72 -2.94 24.84
N HIS A 27 2.16 -3.43 23.66
CA HIS A 27 2.58 -4.82 23.45
C HIS A 27 1.54 -5.92 23.66
N CYS A 28 0.25 -5.56 23.66
CA CYS A 28 -0.87 -6.48 23.88
C CYS A 28 -1.00 -7.61 22.85
N GLY A 29 -0.49 -7.43 21.63
CA GLY A 29 -0.49 -8.48 20.60
C GLY A 29 -1.78 -8.66 19.80
N PHE A 30 -2.86 -7.90 20.06
CA PHE A 30 -4.12 -8.01 19.28
C PHE A 30 -3.93 -7.86 17.76
N CYS A 31 -2.95 -7.08 17.34
CA CYS A 31 -2.64 -6.87 15.94
C CYS A 31 -2.10 -8.12 15.22
N THR A 32 -1.60 -9.14 15.93
CA THR A 32 -0.99 -10.31 15.30
C THR A 32 -2.05 -11.20 14.64
N ALA A 33 -3.16 -11.45 15.32
CA ALA A 33 -4.25 -12.30 14.85
C ALA A 33 -4.91 -11.80 13.54
N THR A 34 -4.87 -10.50 13.28
CA THR A 34 -5.46 -9.89 12.08
C THR A 34 -4.45 -9.62 10.96
N CYS A 35 -3.15 -9.83 11.21
CA CYS A 35 -2.12 -9.56 10.22
C CYS A 35 -1.97 -10.76 9.27
N PRO A 36 -2.30 -10.62 7.97
CA PRO A 36 -2.29 -11.76 7.06
C PRO A 36 -0.89 -12.35 6.85
N THR A 37 0.16 -11.52 6.90
CA THR A 37 1.54 -12.01 6.72
C THR A 37 2.01 -12.82 7.93
N TYR A 38 1.60 -12.43 9.13
CA TYR A 38 1.92 -13.18 10.35
C TYR A 38 1.14 -14.50 10.40
N VAL A 39 -0.16 -14.45 10.15
CA VAL A 39 -1.01 -15.66 10.14
C VAL A 39 -0.51 -16.69 9.12
N LEU A 40 -0.02 -16.23 7.96
CA LEU A 40 0.52 -17.12 6.94
C LEU A 40 1.92 -17.67 7.29
N LEU A 41 2.81 -16.85 7.84
CA LEU A 41 4.23 -17.20 8.00
C LEU A 41 4.59 -17.70 9.40
N GLY A 42 3.80 -17.39 10.43
CA GLY A 42 4.07 -17.69 11.84
C GLY A 42 5.29 -16.95 12.43
N ASP A 43 5.95 -16.09 11.65
CA ASP A 43 7.16 -15.37 12.06
C ASP A 43 6.79 -14.06 12.77
N GLU A 44 7.12 -13.92 14.06
CA GLU A 44 6.84 -12.72 14.85
C GLU A 44 7.43 -11.45 14.24
N ALA A 45 8.54 -11.54 13.50
CA ALA A 45 9.11 -10.40 12.79
C ALA A 45 8.19 -9.90 11.65
N ASP A 46 7.34 -10.77 11.11
CA ASP A 46 6.30 -10.42 10.13
C ASP A 46 4.95 -10.06 10.76
N SER A 47 4.89 -9.95 12.09
CA SER A 47 3.74 -9.37 12.80
C SER A 47 3.80 -7.83 12.84
N PRO A 48 2.67 -7.12 12.99
CA PRO A 48 2.68 -5.67 13.11
C PRO A 48 3.45 -5.22 14.36
N ARG A 49 3.34 -5.98 15.46
CA ARG A 49 4.10 -5.72 16.70
C ARG A 49 5.60 -5.88 16.48
N GLY A 50 6.03 -6.98 15.87
CA GLY A 50 7.44 -7.23 15.55
C GLY A 50 8.01 -6.14 14.62
N ARG A 51 7.23 -5.71 13.63
CA ARG A 51 7.61 -4.57 12.77
C ARG A 51 7.71 -3.26 13.53
N ILE A 52 6.79 -2.95 14.46
CA ILE A 52 6.89 -1.77 15.32
C ILE A 52 8.22 -1.75 16.09
N TYR A 53 8.63 -2.89 16.65
CA TYR A 53 9.94 -3.00 17.32
C TYR A 53 11.11 -2.76 16.37
N MET A 54 11.11 -3.42 15.21
CA MET A 54 12.18 -3.22 14.23
C MET A 54 12.24 -1.77 13.72
N ILE A 55 11.10 -1.11 13.54
CA ILE A 55 11.03 0.30 13.15
C ILE A 55 11.57 1.20 14.26
N LYS A 56 11.17 0.98 15.52
CA LYS A 56 11.72 1.71 16.67
C LYS A 56 13.23 1.62 16.67
N ASP A 57 13.78 0.40 16.71
CA ASP A 57 15.21 0.20 16.87
C ASP A 57 16.00 0.76 15.68
N MET A 58 15.45 0.63 14.47
CA MET A 58 16.03 1.22 13.25
C MET A 58 16.08 2.75 13.31
N LEU A 59 14.99 3.40 13.74
CA LEU A 59 14.92 4.86 13.80
C LEU A 59 15.74 5.43 14.97
N GLU A 60 15.71 4.80 16.14
CA GLU A 60 16.51 5.21 17.31
C GLU A 60 18.00 5.14 17.03
N ALA A 61 18.45 4.03 16.42
CA ALA A 61 19.86 3.85 16.08
C ALA A 61 20.36 4.89 15.06
N GLY A 62 19.48 5.49 14.25
CA GLY A 62 19.84 6.43 13.19
C GLY A 62 20.78 5.83 12.13
N LYS A 63 20.87 4.51 12.05
CA LYS A 63 21.79 3.77 11.17
C LYS A 63 21.08 3.25 9.92
N PRO A 64 21.84 2.88 8.87
CA PRO A 64 21.26 2.23 7.71
C PRO A 64 20.46 0.97 8.05
N ALA A 65 19.34 0.80 7.37
CA ALA A 65 18.43 -0.32 7.63
C ALA A 65 19.11 -1.68 7.32
N PRO A 66 19.20 -2.61 8.29
CA PRO A 66 19.72 -3.96 8.02
C PRO A 66 18.83 -4.73 7.04
N GLN A 67 19.41 -5.59 6.20
CA GLN A 67 18.66 -6.37 5.21
C GLN A 67 17.50 -7.17 5.81
N LYS A 68 17.66 -7.72 7.02
CA LYS A 68 16.59 -8.45 7.72
C LYS A 68 15.40 -7.55 8.05
N VAL A 69 15.65 -6.35 8.55
CA VAL A 69 14.61 -5.34 8.85
C VAL A 69 13.89 -4.94 7.56
N VAL A 70 14.65 -4.66 6.49
CA VAL A 70 14.08 -4.33 5.17
C VAL A 70 13.16 -5.43 4.67
N LYS A 71 13.59 -6.70 4.73
CA LYS A 71 12.79 -7.86 4.31
C LYS A 71 11.43 -7.90 5.01
N HIS A 72 11.38 -7.77 6.33
CA HIS A 72 10.13 -7.89 7.08
C HIS A 72 9.24 -6.65 6.92
N ILE A 73 9.81 -5.45 6.80
CA ILE A 73 9.02 -4.23 6.52
C ILE A 73 8.46 -4.26 5.10
N ASP A 74 9.24 -4.67 4.09
CA ASP A 74 8.79 -4.77 2.69
C ASP A 74 7.76 -5.90 2.48
N ARG A 75 7.65 -6.87 3.39
CA ARG A 75 6.56 -7.87 3.39
C ARG A 75 5.21 -7.30 3.86
N CYS A 76 5.20 -6.16 4.55
CA CYS A 76 3.96 -5.53 4.98
C CYS A 76 3.11 -5.13 3.76
N LEU A 77 1.90 -5.68 3.66
CA LEU A 77 0.97 -5.35 2.57
C LEU A 77 0.34 -3.95 2.70
N THR A 78 0.54 -3.27 3.83
CA THR A 78 -0.15 -2.01 4.18
C THR A 78 -1.67 -2.14 4.06
N CYS A 79 -2.22 -3.30 4.48
CA CYS A 79 -3.67 -3.53 4.53
C CYS A 79 -4.35 -2.84 5.73
N LEU A 80 -3.57 -2.40 6.72
CA LEU A 80 -3.99 -1.62 7.89
C LEU A 80 -4.99 -2.30 8.83
N SER A 81 -5.27 -3.59 8.65
CA SER A 81 -6.08 -4.39 9.57
C SER A 81 -5.57 -4.33 11.01
N CYS A 82 -4.27 -4.15 11.21
CA CYS A 82 -3.67 -3.97 12.52
C CYS A 82 -4.14 -2.71 13.26
N MET A 83 -4.53 -1.64 12.56
CA MET A 83 -4.98 -0.39 13.16
C MET A 83 -6.42 -0.51 13.66
N THR A 84 -7.29 -1.16 12.87
CA THR A 84 -8.72 -1.31 13.22
C THR A 84 -8.92 -2.13 14.49
N THR A 85 -8.03 -3.09 14.77
CA THR A 85 -8.08 -3.90 16.00
C THR A 85 -7.28 -3.34 17.17
N CYS A 86 -6.50 -2.26 16.98
CA CYS A 86 -5.57 -1.81 18.01
C CYS A 86 -6.31 -1.06 19.13
N PRO A 87 -6.34 -1.57 20.37
CA PRO A 87 -7.04 -0.87 21.47
C PRO A 87 -6.33 0.42 21.87
N SER A 88 -5.03 0.55 21.56
CA SER A 88 -4.21 1.72 21.91
C SER A 88 -4.12 2.76 20.79
N GLY A 89 -4.80 2.56 19.66
CA GLY A 89 -4.81 3.51 18.55
C GLY A 89 -3.43 3.80 17.97
N VAL A 90 -2.58 2.77 17.83
CA VAL A 90 -1.26 2.94 17.18
C VAL A 90 -1.46 3.27 15.70
N ASP A 91 -1.02 4.45 15.28
CA ASP A 91 -1.06 4.91 13.90
C ASP A 91 0.04 4.23 13.06
N TYR A 92 -0.20 2.96 12.74
CA TYR A 92 0.75 2.14 12.01
C TYR A 92 1.00 2.66 10.58
N MET A 93 0.00 3.31 9.95
CA MET A 93 0.12 3.85 8.59
C MET A 93 1.29 4.84 8.51
N HIS A 94 1.29 5.87 9.35
CA HIS A 94 2.36 6.87 9.34
C HIS A 94 3.71 6.29 9.77
N LEU A 95 3.70 5.34 10.73
CA LEU A 95 4.92 4.71 11.20
C LEU A 95 5.62 3.88 10.11
N VAL A 96 4.87 3.04 9.38
CA VAL A 96 5.44 2.20 8.31
C VAL A 96 5.90 3.04 7.12
N ASP A 97 5.22 4.15 6.83
CA ASP A 97 5.62 5.07 5.76
C ASP A 97 6.94 5.75 6.11
N HIS A 98 7.09 6.27 7.33
CA HIS A 98 8.37 6.85 7.76
C HIS A 98 9.51 5.81 7.72
N ALA A 99 9.23 4.58 8.14
CA ALA A 99 10.19 3.48 8.06
C ALA A 99 10.62 3.19 6.61
N ARG A 100 9.68 3.16 5.67
CA ARG A 100 9.97 2.94 4.24
C ARG A 100 10.78 4.07 3.63
N VAL A 101 10.51 5.33 4.01
CA VAL A 101 11.32 6.48 3.59
C VAL A 101 12.76 6.35 4.10
N HIS A 102 12.95 5.95 5.36
CA HIS A 102 14.29 5.70 5.91
C HIS A 102 15.01 4.56 5.18
N ILE A 103 14.32 3.45 4.91
CA ILE A 103 14.86 2.33 4.13
C ILE A 103 15.27 2.79 2.73
N GLU A 104 14.43 3.53 2.02
CA GLU A 104 14.75 4.00 0.67
C GLU A 104 16.00 4.88 0.63
N LYS A 105 16.21 5.71 1.66
CA LYS A 105 17.37 6.59 1.77
C LYS A 105 18.66 5.86 2.16
N THR A 106 18.56 4.76 2.91
CA THR A 106 19.72 4.16 3.58
C THR A 106 20.08 2.75 3.12
N TYR A 107 19.18 2.06 2.41
CA TYR A 107 19.39 0.69 1.94
C TYR A 107 19.50 0.61 0.43
N THR A 108 20.57 0.00 -0.06
CA THR A 108 20.79 -0.24 -1.49
C THR A 108 20.13 -1.56 -1.92
N ARG A 109 19.08 -1.46 -2.72
CA ARG A 109 18.38 -2.63 -3.28
C ARG A 109 19.15 -3.29 -4.41
N SER A 110 18.92 -4.59 -4.58
CA SER A 110 19.45 -5.35 -5.71
C SER A 110 19.02 -4.73 -7.05
N LEU A 111 19.84 -4.90 -8.09
CA LEU A 111 19.54 -4.37 -9.43
C LEU A 111 18.19 -4.89 -9.95
N GLY A 112 17.86 -6.16 -9.69
CA GLY A 112 16.58 -6.76 -10.07
C GLY A 112 15.38 -6.09 -9.38
N ASP A 113 15.48 -5.79 -8.08
CA ASP A 113 14.41 -5.09 -7.37
C ASP A 113 14.25 -3.65 -7.86
N ARG A 114 15.35 -2.95 -8.14
CA ARG A 114 15.34 -1.59 -8.68
C ARG A 114 14.69 -1.57 -10.07
N LEU A 115 15.07 -2.50 -10.95
CA LEU A 115 14.50 -2.63 -12.28
C LEU A 115 13.00 -2.96 -12.21
N LEU A 116 12.61 -3.94 -11.38
CA LEU A 116 11.21 -4.30 -11.22
C LEU A 116 10.37 -3.11 -10.72
N ARG A 117 10.84 -2.38 -9.71
CA ARG A 117 10.15 -1.18 -9.21
C ARG A 117 10.06 -0.09 -10.27
N ALA A 118 11.11 0.14 -11.06
CA ALA A 118 11.09 1.10 -12.16
C ALA A 118 10.07 0.71 -13.23
N ILE A 119 10.02 -0.57 -13.63
CA ILE A 119 9.03 -1.09 -14.58
C ILE A 119 7.61 -0.90 -14.02
N LEU A 120 7.37 -1.27 -12.76
CA LEU A 120 6.05 -1.10 -12.13
C LEU A 120 5.63 0.37 -12.05
N ALA A 121 6.56 1.28 -11.74
CA ALA A 121 6.30 2.72 -11.69
C ALA A 121 5.93 3.33 -13.06
N ILE A 122 6.32 2.69 -14.16
CA ILE A 122 5.95 3.12 -15.52
C ILE A 122 4.68 2.41 -16.00
N VAL A 123 4.59 1.10 -15.78
CA VAL A 123 3.51 0.25 -16.31
C VAL A 123 2.20 0.48 -15.57
N VAL A 124 2.19 0.45 -14.23
CA VAL A 124 0.94 0.49 -13.44
C VAL A 124 0.18 1.82 -13.59
N PRO A 125 0.84 3.00 -13.60
CA PRO A 125 0.14 4.27 -13.80
C PRO A 125 -0.36 4.47 -15.23
N ASN A 126 0.23 3.81 -16.23
CA ASN A 126 -0.18 3.93 -17.62
C ASN A 126 -1.21 2.85 -17.99
N PRO A 127 -2.51 3.19 -18.17
CA PRO A 127 -3.57 2.21 -18.34
C PRO A 127 -3.48 1.43 -19.66
N ALA A 128 -2.76 1.93 -20.67
CA ALA A 128 -2.51 1.20 -21.92
C ALA A 128 -1.42 0.14 -21.71
N LEU A 129 -0.29 0.53 -21.11
CA LEU A 129 0.80 -0.40 -20.80
C LEU A 129 0.35 -1.46 -19.78
N PHE A 130 -0.42 -1.07 -18.77
CA PHE A 130 -0.91 -2.03 -17.79
C PHE A 130 -1.85 -3.05 -18.42
N ARG A 131 -2.79 -2.64 -19.28
CA ARG A 131 -3.64 -3.58 -20.05
C ARG A 131 -2.82 -4.51 -20.93
N LEU A 132 -1.82 -3.99 -21.63
CA LEU A 132 -0.91 -4.80 -22.44
C LEU A 132 -0.18 -5.84 -21.57
N SER A 133 0.30 -5.44 -20.39
CA SER A 133 0.96 -6.36 -19.46
C SER A 133 0.04 -7.47 -18.96
N LEU A 134 -1.25 -7.17 -18.70
CA LEU A 134 -2.24 -8.16 -18.30
C LEU A 134 -2.61 -9.11 -19.45
N TRP A 135 -2.67 -8.61 -20.68
CA TRP A 135 -2.83 -9.45 -21.87
C TRP A 135 -1.63 -10.41 -22.03
N GLY A 136 -0.41 -9.92 -21.84
CA GLY A 136 0.79 -10.75 -21.80
C GLY A 136 0.72 -11.81 -20.69
N ALA A 137 0.27 -11.44 -19.49
CA ALA A 137 0.07 -12.38 -18.39
C ALA A 137 -0.99 -13.45 -18.73
N ARG A 138 -2.08 -13.08 -19.40
CA ARG A 138 -3.11 -14.03 -19.87
C ARG A 138 -2.54 -15.03 -20.87
N LEU A 139 -1.72 -14.58 -21.82
CA LEU A 139 -1.03 -15.45 -22.77
C LEU A 139 0.02 -16.34 -22.10
N GLY A 140 0.66 -15.86 -21.04
CA GLY A 140 1.63 -16.62 -20.24
C GLY A 140 0.99 -17.61 -19.26
N LYS A 141 -0.31 -17.50 -18.97
CA LYS A 141 -1.03 -18.32 -17.99
C LYS A 141 -0.95 -19.84 -18.26
N PRO A 142 -1.04 -20.34 -19.51
CA PRO A 142 -0.83 -21.76 -19.82
C PRO A 142 0.56 -22.26 -19.45
N PHE A 143 1.58 -21.39 -19.52
CA PHE A 143 2.98 -21.72 -19.26
C PHE A 143 3.42 -21.37 -17.84
N ARG A 144 2.50 -21.05 -16.93
CA ARG A 144 2.80 -20.58 -15.56
C ARG A 144 3.70 -21.51 -14.76
N ALA A 145 3.66 -22.83 -15.02
CA ALA A 145 4.50 -23.82 -14.35
C ALA A 145 5.99 -23.65 -14.66
N LEU A 146 6.32 -23.08 -15.83
CA LEU A 146 7.68 -22.81 -16.27
C LEU A 146 8.20 -21.45 -15.77
N LEU A 147 7.33 -20.61 -15.19
CA LEU A 147 7.70 -19.27 -14.75
C LEU A 147 8.36 -19.31 -13.35
N PRO A 148 9.43 -18.53 -13.13
CA PRO A 148 10.12 -18.49 -11.85
C PRO A 148 9.37 -17.65 -10.81
N GLY A 149 9.32 -18.15 -9.57
CA GLY A 149 8.99 -17.42 -8.34
C GLY A 149 7.96 -16.29 -8.47
N ARG A 150 8.44 -15.04 -8.42
CA ARG A 150 7.60 -13.83 -8.43
C ARG A 150 6.78 -13.67 -9.72
N LEU A 151 7.33 -14.07 -10.87
CA LEU A 151 6.66 -13.93 -12.16
C LEU A 151 5.46 -14.88 -12.27
N LYS A 152 5.63 -16.12 -11.78
CA LYS A 152 4.52 -17.07 -11.63
C LYS A 152 3.41 -16.47 -10.76
N GLY A 153 3.75 -15.92 -9.60
CA GLY A 153 2.78 -15.27 -8.72
C GLY A 153 2.05 -14.10 -9.37
N MET A 154 2.75 -13.26 -10.14
CA MET A 154 2.12 -12.16 -10.89
C MET A 154 1.14 -12.66 -11.96
N VAL A 155 1.50 -13.72 -12.69
CA VAL A 155 0.62 -14.33 -13.72
C VAL A 155 -0.58 -15.03 -13.07
N ASP A 156 -0.39 -15.72 -11.95
CA ASP A 156 -1.48 -16.36 -11.19
C ASP A 156 -2.49 -15.33 -10.66
N MET A 157 -2.04 -14.11 -10.34
CA MET A 157 -2.89 -13.00 -9.89
C MET A 157 -3.57 -12.22 -11.03
N ALA A 158 -3.18 -12.47 -12.29
CA ALA A 158 -3.79 -11.77 -13.43
C ALA A 158 -5.26 -12.20 -13.60
N PRO A 159 -6.20 -11.25 -13.73
CA PRO A 159 -7.62 -11.56 -13.86
C PRO A 159 -7.88 -12.30 -15.17
N ASP A 160 -8.85 -13.20 -15.16
CA ASP A 160 -9.28 -13.88 -16.38
C ASP A 160 -9.89 -12.89 -17.37
N HIS A 161 -10.70 -11.95 -16.90
CA HIS A 161 -11.29 -10.92 -17.74
C HIS A 161 -10.58 -9.58 -17.55
N ILE A 162 -10.05 -9.03 -18.65
CA ILE A 162 -9.54 -7.66 -18.71
C ILE A 162 -10.66 -6.76 -19.23
N HIS A 163 -11.06 -5.76 -18.45
CA HIS A 163 -12.11 -4.82 -18.86
C HIS A 163 -11.57 -3.78 -19.85
N GLY A 164 -12.44 -3.36 -20.77
CA GLY A 164 -12.17 -2.23 -21.65
C GLY A 164 -12.07 -0.90 -20.89
N PRO A 165 -11.64 0.18 -21.55
CA PRO A 165 -11.70 1.52 -20.96
C PRO A 165 -13.13 1.89 -20.60
N ALA A 166 -13.36 2.28 -19.34
CA ALA A 166 -14.65 2.80 -18.91
C ALA A 166 -14.75 4.31 -19.21
N THR A 167 -15.92 4.74 -19.65
CA THR A 167 -16.18 6.16 -19.93
C THR A 167 -16.04 7.00 -18.67
N VAL A 168 -16.40 6.46 -17.51
CA VAL A 168 -16.28 7.12 -16.20
C VAL A 168 -14.84 7.51 -15.86
N ASP A 169 -13.83 6.81 -16.37
CA ASP A 169 -12.45 7.05 -15.95
C ASP A 169 -11.76 8.22 -16.68
N LYS A 170 -12.48 8.87 -17.60
CA LYS A 170 -12.01 10.04 -18.36
C LYS A 170 -12.30 11.34 -17.60
N PRO A 171 -11.45 12.37 -17.74
CA PRO A 171 -11.70 13.68 -17.14
C PRO A 171 -13.06 14.24 -17.60
N GLN A 172 -13.97 14.42 -16.65
CA GLN A 172 -15.32 14.93 -16.89
C GLN A 172 -16.00 15.30 -15.57
N VAL A 173 -17.20 15.87 -15.67
CA VAL A 173 -18.05 16.19 -14.52
C VAL A 173 -19.37 15.45 -14.65
N PHE A 174 -19.76 14.74 -13.59
CA PHE A 174 -21.07 14.12 -13.45
C PHE A 174 -21.95 15.00 -12.57
N PRO A 175 -23.07 15.55 -13.10
CA PRO A 175 -23.97 16.39 -12.32
C PRO A 175 -24.67 15.58 -11.22
N ALA A 176 -25.01 16.27 -10.13
CA ALA A 176 -25.88 15.74 -9.09
C ALA A 176 -27.28 15.44 -9.67
N LEU A 177 -27.91 14.36 -9.19
CA LEU A 177 -29.32 14.10 -9.46
C LEU A 177 -30.15 14.80 -8.39
N GLY A 178 -31.01 15.74 -8.80
CA GLY A 178 -31.78 16.59 -7.89
C GLY A 178 -31.00 17.79 -7.38
N GLU A 179 -31.23 18.18 -6.13
CA GLU A 179 -30.54 19.32 -5.52
C GLU A 179 -29.05 19.03 -5.29
N LYS A 180 -28.19 19.93 -5.76
CA LYS A 180 -26.73 19.83 -5.56
C LYS A 180 -26.38 20.18 -4.12
N ARG A 181 -25.96 19.19 -3.35
CA ARG A 181 -25.56 19.32 -1.94
C ARG A 181 -24.06 19.52 -1.77
N MET A 182 -23.25 18.82 -2.57
CA MET A 182 -21.79 18.80 -2.44
C MET A 182 -21.10 18.64 -3.79
N ARG A 183 -19.80 18.93 -3.84
CA ARG A 183 -18.91 18.67 -4.97
C ARG A 183 -17.73 17.82 -4.51
N VAL A 184 -17.48 16.71 -5.20
CA VAL A 184 -16.50 15.69 -4.81
C VAL A 184 -15.52 15.45 -5.95
N ALA A 185 -14.23 15.48 -5.67
CA ALA A 185 -13.20 15.01 -6.59
C ALA A 185 -13.01 13.50 -6.41
N LEU A 186 -13.20 12.72 -7.47
CA LEU A 186 -13.02 11.27 -7.45
C LEU A 186 -11.69 10.89 -8.11
N MET A 187 -10.77 10.36 -7.31
CA MET A 187 -9.55 9.75 -7.82
C MET A 187 -9.86 8.35 -8.35
N THR A 188 -9.70 8.19 -9.66
CA THR A 188 -10.07 6.96 -10.39
C THR A 188 -9.08 5.81 -10.22
N GLY A 189 -7.89 6.08 -9.66
CA GLY A 189 -6.83 5.10 -9.35
C GLY A 189 -6.01 4.64 -10.57
N CYS A 190 -4.76 4.25 -10.36
CA CYS A 190 -3.89 3.75 -11.44
C CYS A 190 -4.28 2.33 -11.89
N ALA A 191 -4.35 1.39 -10.95
CA ALA A 191 -4.67 -0.01 -11.24
C ALA A 191 -6.19 -0.26 -11.35
N GLN A 192 -7.01 0.47 -10.58
CA GLN A 192 -8.46 0.27 -10.51
C GLN A 192 -9.16 0.47 -11.87
N LYS A 193 -8.74 1.49 -12.65
CA LYS A 193 -9.21 1.75 -14.03
C LYS A 193 -9.12 0.54 -14.97
N VAL A 194 -8.19 -0.37 -14.68
CA VAL A 194 -7.93 -1.54 -15.52
C VAL A 194 -8.51 -2.80 -14.90
N LEU A 195 -8.30 -3.00 -13.60
CA LEU A 195 -8.69 -4.24 -12.92
C LEU A 195 -10.18 -4.29 -12.58
N ARG A 196 -10.78 -3.16 -12.16
CA ARG A 196 -12.15 -3.09 -11.64
C ARG A 196 -12.80 -1.71 -11.92
N PRO A 197 -12.97 -1.30 -13.18
CA PRO A 197 -13.58 0.00 -13.52
C PRO A 197 -15.00 0.17 -12.96
N ALA A 198 -15.74 -0.94 -12.80
CA ALA A 198 -17.09 -0.95 -12.24
C ALA A 198 -17.19 -0.32 -10.83
N ILE A 199 -16.09 -0.28 -10.05
CA ILE A 199 -16.05 0.38 -8.75
C ILE A 199 -16.22 1.90 -8.90
N ASN A 200 -15.54 2.51 -9.89
CA ASN A 200 -15.68 3.94 -10.18
C ASN A 200 -17.09 4.26 -10.68
N GLU A 201 -17.63 3.41 -11.56
CA GLU A 201 -19.00 3.57 -12.07
C GLU A 201 -20.03 3.50 -10.93
N ALA A 202 -19.89 2.52 -10.04
CA ALA A 202 -20.77 2.38 -8.88
C ALA A 202 -20.65 3.57 -7.93
N THR A 203 -19.43 4.05 -7.67
CA THR A 203 -19.17 5.22 -6.84
C THR A 203 -19.84 6.47 -7.42
N VAL A 204 -19.68 6.72 -8.72
CA VAL A 204 -20.33 7.87 -9.38
C VAL A 204 -21.84 7.76 -9.31
N ARG A 205 -22.43 6.60 -9.63
CA ARG A 205 -23.89 6.39 -9.53
C ARG A 205 -24.43 6.61 -8.12
N LEU A 206 -23.70 6.19 -7.10
CA LEU A 206 -24.10 6.36 -5.70
C LEU A 206 -24.04 7.84 -5.30
N LEU A 207 -22.91 8.50 -5.58
CA LEU A 207 -22.70 9.90 -5.19
C LEU A 207 -23.68 10.85 -5.88
N THR A 208 -23.92 10.68 -7.18
CA THR A 208 -24.85 11.56 -7.91
C THR A 208 -26.29 11.42 -7.41
N ARG A 209 -26.73 10.21 -7.03
CA ARG A 209 -28.03 9.96 -6.37
C ARG A 209 -28.14 10.59 -4.98
N HIS A 210 -27.03 10.82 -4.30
CA HIS A 210 -26.98 11.52 -3.02
C HIS A 210 -26.80 13.04 -3.16
N GLY A 211 -27.01 13.60 -4.36
CA GLY A 211 -26.92 15.04 -4.60
C GLY A 211 -25.48 15.56 -4.72
N CYS A 212 -24.50 14.69 -4.95
CA CYS A 212 -23.11 15.09 -5.14
C CYS A 212 -22.78 15.29 -6.61
N GLU A 213 -22.21 16.44 -6.97
CA GLU A 213 -21.52 16.61 -8.25
C GLU A 213 -20.14 15.95 -8.17
N VAL A 214 -19.85 15.04 -9.09
CA VAL A 214 -18.58 14.30 -9.09
C VAL A 214 -17.69 14.83 -10.20
N VAL A 215 -16.48 15.25 -9.84
CA VAL A 215 -15.45 15.72 -10.76
C VAL A 215 -14.36 14.67 -10.86
N ILE A 216 -14.01 14.30 -12.08
CA ILE A 216 -12.91 13.39 -12.37
C ILE A 216 -11.81 14.19 -13.07
N ALA A 217 -10.62 14.16 -12.47
CA ALA A 217 -9.41 14.80 -12.98
C ALA A 217 -8.52 13.82 -13.75
#